data_AF-A0A2M6GLK0-F1
#
_entry.id   AF-A0A2M6GLK0-F1
#
_cell.length_a   1.000
_cell.length_b   1.000
_cell.length_c   1.000
_cell.angle_alpha   90.00
_cell.angle_beta   90.00
_cell.angle_gamma   90.00
#
_symmetry.space_group_name_H-M   'P 1'
#
loop_
_entity.id
_entity.type
_entity.pdbx_description
1 polymer ?
#
loop_
_entity_poly.entity_id
_entity_poly.type
_entity_poly.pdbx_seq_one_letter_code
_entity_poly.pdbx_strand_id
1 'polypeptide(L)' 'MLFLQKEMLADILFYYQHQQTFKNTYCGKYLLIKDKQVLGSFCTWQDACLKGLILFQQDNFFIKYCQ' A
#
# COMPACT_ATOMS: atom_id res chain seq x y z
N MET A 1 -7.32 19.42 -5.38
CA MET A 1 -7.20 18.11 -6.06
C MET A 1 -5.75 17.70 -6.37
N LEU A 2 -4.84 18.62 -6.73
CA LEU A 2 -3.41 18.33 -7.01
C LEU A 2 -2.59 17.77 -5.83
N PHE A 3 -2.93 18.09 -4.58
CA PHE A 3 -2.18 17.62 -3.41
C PHE A 3 -2.35 16.12 -3.14
N LEU A 4 -3.57 15.59 -3.29
CA LEU A 4 -3.86 14.17 -3.10
C LEU A 4 -3.07 13.28 -4.07
N GLN A 5 -2.85 13.74 -5.30
CA GLN A 5 -2.08 13.00 -6.30
C GLN A 5 -0.57 12.92 -5.94
N LYS A 6 -0.03 13.92 -5.25
CA LYS A 6 1.39 13.93 -4.84
C LYS A 6 1.68 12.94 -3.71
N GLU A 7 0.76 12.80 -2.75
CA GLU A 7 0.89 11.87 -1.63
C GLU A 7 0.87 10.42 -2.13
N MET A 8 -0.14 10.07 -2.94
CA MET A 8 -0.23 8.73 -3.52
C MET A 8 0.99 8.40 -4.41
N LEU A 9 1.51 9.37 -5.17
CA LEU A 9 2.74 9.19 -5.94
C LEU A 9 3.94 8.87 -5.03
N ALA A 10 4.04 9.51 -3.87
CA ALA A 10 5.11 9.26 -2.91
C ALA A 10 5.06 7.84 -2.33
N ASP A 11 3.87 7.31 -2.06
CA ASP A 11 3.65 5.94 -1.59
C ASP A 11 3.98 4.89 -2.66
N ILE A 12 3.63 5.18 -3.91
CA ILE A 12 4.01 4.34 -5.06
C ILE A 12 5.53 4.31 -5.21
N LEU A 13 6.19 5.47 -5.18
CA LEU A 13 7.66 5.54 -5.26
C LEU A 13 8.33 4.80 -4.10
N PHE A 14 7.81 4.95 -2.88
CA PHE A 14 8.28 4.22 -1.71
C PHE A 14 8.26 2.70 -1.92
N TYR A 15 7.18 2.16 -2.50
CA TYR A 15 7.10 0.74 -2.84
C TYR A 15 8.19 0.31 -3.81
N TYR A 16 8.38 1.06 -4.91
CA TYR A 16 9.37 0.69 -5.93
C TYR A 16 10.81 0.80 -5.42
N GLN A 17 11.11 1.76 -4.54
CA GLN A 17 12.42 1.87 -3.90
C GLN A 17 12.76 0.65 -3.02
N HIS A 18 11.77 0.00 -2.42
CA HIS A 18 11.94 -1.13 -1.51
C HIS A 18 11.44 -2.46 -2.08
N GLN A 19 11.17 -2.50 -3.39
CA GLN A 19 10.43 -3.59 -4.03
C GLN A 19 11.07 -4.95 -3.78
N GLN A 20 12.40 -5.06 -3.86
CA GLN A 20 13.08 -6.34 -3.66
C GLN A 20 12.92 -6.86 -2.23
N THR A 21 13.07 -5.98 -1.24
CA THR A 21 12.84 -6.32 0.18
C THR A 21 11.40 -6.76 0.39
N PHE A 22 10.43 -6.02 -0.15
CA PHE A 22 9.02 -6.36 0.01
C PHE A 22 8.63 -7.67 -0.67
N LYS A 23 9.17 -7.96 -1.87
CA LYS A 23 8.99 -9.26 -2.52
C LYS A 23 9.54 -10.39 -1.66
N ASN A 24 10.72 -10.22 -1.07
CA ASN A 24 11.34 -11.26 -0.25
C ASN A 24 10.57 -11.49 1.08
N THR A 25 10.05 -10.43 1.69
CA THR A 25 9.36 -10.50 3.00
C THR A 25 7.87 -10.86 2.89
N TYR A 26 7.20 -10.36 1.84
CA TYR A 26 5.75 -10.40 1.71
C TYR A 26 5.27 -11.08 0.43
N CYS A 27 6.08 -11.97 -0.15
CA CYS A 27 5.69 -12.76 -1.33
C CYS A 27 4.31 -13.39 -1.15
N GLY A 28 3.44 -13.22 -2.15
CA GLY A 28 2.08 -13.73 -2.14
C GLY A 28 1.09 -12.94 -1.27
N LYS A 29 1.46 -11.73 -0.82
CA LYS A 29 0.59 -10.86 0.00
C LYS A 29 0.28 -9.54 -0.71
N TYR A 30 -0.85 -8.94 -0.32
CA TYR A 30 -1.20 -7.57 -0.63
C TYR A 30 -0.71 -6.65 0.47
N LEU A 31 0.12 -5.66 0.14
CA LEU A 31 0.57 -4.63 1.07
C LEU A 31 -0.37 -3.43 1.03
N LEU A 32 -0.80 -2.96 2.20
CA LEU A 32 -1.41 -1.65 2.37
C LEU A 32 -0.32 -0.64 2.72
N ILE A 33 -0.18 0.38 1.89
CA ILE A 33 0.85 1.41 2.01
C ILE A 33 0.19 2.78 2.08
N LYS A 34 0.63 3.57 3.06
CA LYS A 34 0.29 4.99 3.15
C LYS A 34 1.40 5.73 3.90
N ASP A 35 1.62 6.99 3.55
CA ASP A 35 2.60 7.87 4.21
C ASP A 35 4.00 7.24 4.27
N LYS A 36 4.37 6.56 3.16
CA LYS A 36 5.63 5.83 2.94
C LYS A 36 5.88 4.73 3.98
N GLN A 37 4.82 4.08 4.44
CA GLN A 37 4.90 3.00 5.41
C GLN A 37 4.02 1.82 4.98
N VAL A 38 4.47 0.61 5.29
CA VAL A 38 3.65 -0.60 5.18
C VAL A 38 2.82 -0.71 6.46
N LEU A 39 1.51 -0.61 6.33
CA LEU A 39 0.56 -0.64 7.45
C LEU A 39 0.01 -2.03 7.72
N GLY A 40 0.18 -2.94 6.75
CA GLY A 40 -0.20 -4.33 6.89
C GLY A 40 0.07 -5.12 5.62
N SER A 41 0.10 -6.45 5.78
CA SER A 41 0.12 -7.40 4.68
C SER A 41 -1.07 -8.35 4.80
N PHE A 42 -1.72 -8.65 3.68
CA PHE A 42 -3.01 -9.35 3.65
C PHE A 42 -2.98 -10.48 2.63
N CYS A 43 -3.73 -11.54 2.89
CA CYS A 43 -3.86 -12.67 1.96
C CYS A 43 -4.73 -12.32 0.74
N THR A 44 -5.68 -11.41 0.91
CA THR A 44 -6.61 -11.00 -0.15
C THR A 44 -6.57 -9.49 -0.36
N TRP A 45 -6.93 -9.05 -1.56
CA TRP A 45 -7.08 -7.64 -1.85
C TRP A 45 -8.25 -7.02 -1.06
N GLN A 46 -9.36 -7.77 -0.89
CA GLN A 46 -10.53 -7.30 -0.16
C GLN A 46 -10.19 -6.93 1.29
N ASP A 47 -9.39 -7.76 1.98
CA ASP A 47 -9.00 -7.49 3.37
C ASP A 47 -8.13 -6.23 3.48
N ALA A 48 -7.20 -6.04 2.53
CA ALA A 48 -6.36 -4.86 2.47
C ALA A 48 -7.19 -3.59 2.23
N CYS A 49 -8.15 -3.65 1.31
CA CYS A 49 -9.08 -2.55 1.03
C CYS A 49 -9.96 -2.22 2.23
N LEU A 50 -10.59 -3.23 2.84
CA LEU A 50 -11.45 -3.04 4.00
C LEU A 50 -10.66 -2.38 5.14
N LYS A 51 -9.43 -2.84 5.38
CA LYS A 51 -8.55 -2.23 6.39
C LYS A 51 -8.21 -0.79 6.05
N GLY A 52 -7.86 -0.49 4.79
CA GLY A 52 -7.59 0.88 4.33
C GLY A 52 -8.77 1.82 4.53
N LEU A 53 -9.98 1.38 4.14
CA LEU A 53 -11.21 2.15 4.31
C LEU A 53 -11.53 2.41 5.79
N ILE A 54 -11.36 1.41 6.66
CA ILE A 54 -11.58 1.55 8.11
C ILE A 54 -10.60 2.56 8.71
N LEU A 55 -9.32 2.51 8.32
CA LEU A 55 -8.28 3.36 8.88
C LEU A 55 -8.38 4.82 8.42
N PHE A 56 -8.70 5.04 7.15
CA PHE A 56 -8.58 6.36 6.51
C PHE A 56 -9.91 7.03 6.20
N GLN A 57 -11.02 6.28 6.26
CA GLN A 57 -12.37 6.75 5.92
C GLN A 57 -12.47 7.36 4.51
N GLN A 58 -11.46 7.11 3.67
CA GLN A 58 -11.25 7.67 2.33
C GLN A 58 -10.40 6.70 1.50
N ASP A 59 -10.52 6.78 0.18
CA ASP A 59 -9.83 5.89 -0.77
C ASP A 59 -8.39 6.36 -1.09
N ASN A 60 -7.76 7.13 -0.20
CA ASN A 60 -6.43 7.68 -0.40
C ASN A 60 -5.34 6.80 0.26
N PHE A 61 -5.18 5.58 -0.25
CA PHE A 61 -4.13 4.64 0.15
C PHE A 61 -3.71 3.76 -1.03
N PHE A 62 -2.50 3.23 -0.98
CA PHE A 62 -1.94 2.39 -2.03
C PHE A 62 -1.96 0.92 -1.62
N ILE A 63 -2.43 0.04 -2.52
CA ILE A 63 -2.37 -1.41 -2.31
C ILE A 63 -1.57 -2.05 -3.44
N LYS A 64 -0.63 -2.93 -3.08
CA LYS A 64 0.17 -3.66 -4.05
C LYS A 64 0.38 -5.12 -3.70
N TYR A 65 0.10 -6.00 -4.65
CA TYR A 65 0.45 -7.42 -4.57
C TYR A 65 1.94 -7.62 -4.78
N CYS A 66 2.57 -8.38 -3.88
CA CYS A 66 3.98 -8.72 -3.92
C CYS A 66 4.18 -10.11 -4.54
N GLN A 67 4.91 -10.14 -5.65
CA GLN A 67 5.36 -11.34 -6.38
C GLN A 67 6.70 -11.04 -7.06
#